data_AF-A0A9W9G119-F1
#
_entry.id   AF-A0A9W9G119-F1
#
_cell.length_a   1.000
_cell.length_b   1.000
_cell.length_c   1.000
_cell.angle_alpha   90.00
_cell.angle_beta   90.00
_cell.angle_gamma   90.00
#
_symmetry.space_group_name_H-M   'P 1'
#
loop_
_entity.id
_entity.type
_entity.pdbx_description
1 polymer ?
#
loop_
_entity_poly.entity_id
_entity_poly.type
_entity_poly.pdbx_seq_one_letter_code
_entity_poly.pdbx_strand_id
1 'polypeptide(L)'
;MLALIREDIDEHADRWKEVLRAPAMRREFLGRAPDDDDAVVKAFAHHNRESALKTKPKGYEADNPNILLLRLRSFTVGRPIADAEMLAPDAQERIAALIGAMEPLVSS
;
A
#
# COMPACT_ATOMS: atom_id res chain seq x y z
N MET A 1 -11.45 -15.37 3.07
CA MET A 1 -10.38 -14.59 2.41
C MET A 1 -10.28 -13.18 2.98
N LEU A 2 -11.27 -12.30 2.78
CA LEU A 2 -11.17 -10.91 3.29
C LEU A 2 -11.20 -10.75 4.82
N ALA A 3 -11.83 -11.69 5.54
CA ALA A 3 -11.81 -11.69 7.01
C ALA A 3 -10.41 -12.02 7.56
N LEU A 4 -9.72 -12.99 6.97
CA LEU A 4 -8.36 -13.37 7.36
C LEU A 4 -7.36 -12.24 7.11
N ILE A 5 -7.48 -11.52 5.99
CA ILE A 5 -6.64 -10.34 5.72
C ILE A 5 -6.90 -9.25 6.76
N ARG A 6 -8.15 -9.06 7.21
CA ARG A 6 -8.45 -8.07 8.24
C ARG A 6 -7.92 -8.45 9.62
N GLU A 7 -7.98 -9.74 9.95
CA GLU A 7 -7.39 -10.28 11.18
C GLU A 7 -5.87 -10.10 11.17
N ASP A 8 -5.20 -10.48 10.07
CA ASP A 8 -3.77 -10.24 9.86
C ASP A 8 -3.41 -8.75 9.97
N ILE A 9 -4.18 -7.86 9.35
CA ILE A 9 -3.95 -6.41 9.47
C ILE A 9 -4.11 -5.93 10.91
N ASP A 10 -5.06 -6.47 11.67
CA ASP A 10 -5.28 -6.03 13.05
C ASP A 10 -4.14 -6.49 13.97
N GLU A 11 -3.64 -7.71 13.77
CA GLU A 11 -2.58 -8.31 14.58
C GLU A 11 -1.16 -7.93 14.13
N HIS A 12 -0.97 -7.62 12.85
CA HIS A 12 0.34 -7.47 12.21
C HIS A 12 0.45 -6.19 11.36
N ALA A 13 -0.31 -5.15 11.70
CA ALA A 13 -0.23 -3.84 11.03
C ALA A 13 1.19 -3.28 10.94
N ASP A 14 2.05 -3.58 11.90
CA ASP A 14 3.41 -3.05 11.93
C ASP A 14 4.27 -3.58 10.78
N ARG A 15 4.05 -4.84 10.34
CA ARG A 15 4.70 -5.39 9.14
C ARG A 15 4.23 -4.66 7.88
N TRP A 16 2.92 -4.42 7.79
CA TRP A 16 2.35 -3.63 6.69
C TRP A 16 2.95 -2.23 6.66
N LYS A 17 3.03 -1.54 7.82
CA LYS A 17 3.62 -0.21 7.92
C LYS A 17 5.09 -0.21 7.54
N GLU A 18 5.87 -1.21 7.95
CA GLU A 18 7.29 -1.35 7.58
C GLU A 18 7.45 -1.44 6.05
N VAL A 19 6.67 -2.29 5.39
CA VAL A 19 6.65 -2.40 3.93
C VAL A 19 6.26 -1.07 3.27
N LEU A 20 5.21 -0.41 3.78
CA LEU A 20 4.73 0.87 3.24
C LEU A 20 5.75 2.01 3.47
N ARG A 21 6.56 1.95 4.51
CA ARG A 21 7.61 2.94 4.83
C ARG A 21 8.89 2.75 4.03
N ALA A 22 9.05 1.62 3.33
CA ALA A 22 10.21 1.38 2.48
C ALA A 22 10.44 2.56 1.51
N PRO A 23 11.67 3.09 1.39
CA PRO A 23 11.92 4.31 0.61
C PRO A 23 11.45 4.22 -0.85
N ALA A 24 11.62 3.05 -1.48
CA ALA A 24 11.15 2.82 -2.85
C ALA A 24 9.62 2.81 -2.93
N MET A 25 8.94 2.14 -1.99
CA MET A 25 7.48 2.12 -1.92
C MET A 25 6.90 3.54 -1.81
N ARG A 26 7.45 4.34 -0.89
CA ARG A 26 7.02 5.74 -0.69
C ARG A 26 7.24 6.57 -1.94
N ARG A 27 8.42 6.46 -2.55
CA ARG A 27 8.80 7.26 -3.72
C ARG A 27 8.00 6.92 -4.97
N GLU A 28 7.80 5.63 -5.24
CA GLU A 28 7.23 5.16 -6.50
C GLU A 28 5.69 5.09 -6.46
N PHE A 29 5.10 4.71 -5.32
CA PHE A 29 3.66 4.39 -5.28
C PHE A 29 2.84 5.26 -4.33
N LEU A 30 3.45 5.81 -3.29
CA LEU A 30 2.73 6.56 -2.25
C LEU A 30 2.96 8.08 -2.32
N GLY A 31 3.24 8.61 -3.52
CA GLY A 31 3.33 10.05 -3.75
C GLY A 31 4.41 10.74 -2.91
N ARG A 32 5.49 10.03 -2.57
CA ARG A 32 6.58 10.51 -1.70
C ARG A 32 6.10 10.88 -0.29
N ALA A 33 5.19 10.09 0.26
CA ALA A 33 4.76 10.22 1.64
C ALA A 33 5.97 10.32 2.61
N PRO A 34 5.85 11.12 3.69
CA PRO A 34 6.81 11.13 4.79
C PRO A 34 7.10 9.73 5.33
N ASP A 35 8.25 9.58 5.98
CA ASP A 35 8.64 8.35 6.65
C ASP A 35 7.95 8.23 8.02
N ASP A 36 6.63 8.06 7.98
CA ASP A 36 5.72 8.07 9.12
C ASP A 36 4.57 7.10 8.87
N ASP A 37 4.22 6.30 9.89
CA ASP A 37 3.23 5.23 9.80
C ASP A 37 1.86 5.78 9.33
N ASP A 38 1.41 6.85 9.96
CA ASP A 38 0.14 7.51 9.65
C ASP A 38 0.10 8.03 8.22
N ALA A 39 1.19 8.69 7.79
CA ALA A 39 1.30 9.26 6.47
C ALA A 39 1.27 8.20 5.37
N VAL A 40 2.02 7.11 5.53
CA VAL A 40 2.05 6.04 4.52
C VAL A 40 0.74 5.26 4.48
N VAL A 41 0.12 5.01 5.63
CA VAL A 41 -1.19 4.33 5.70
C VAL A 41 -2.27 5.20 5.04
N LYS A 42 -2.28 6.51 5.29
CA LYS A 42 -3.21 7.44 4.62
C LYS A 42 -3.01 7.45 3.10
N ALA A 43 -1.76 7.50 2.63
CA ALA A 43 -1.44 7.47 1.20
C ALA A 43 -1.88 6.15 0.55
N PHE A 44 -1.60 5.01 1.18
CA PHE A 44 -1.99 3.70 0.68
C PHE A 44 -3.51 3.50 0.68
N ALA A 45 -4.20 3.92 1.75
CA ALA A 45 -5.65 3.86 1.83
C ALA A 45 -6.32 4.76 0.79
N HIS A 46 -5.74 5.93 0.52
CA HIS A 46 -6.19 6.81 -0.55
C HIS A 46 -6.04 6.15 -1.93
N HIS A 47 -4.92 5.48 -2.19
CA HIS A 47 -4.69 4.74 -3.43
C HIS A 47 -5.77 3.68 -3.68
N ASN A 48 -6.23 3.01 -2.62
CA ASN A 48 -7.20 1.91 -2.70
C ASN A 48 -8.66 2.33 -2.41
N ARG A 49 -8.94 3.64 -2.31
CA ARG A 49 -10.21 4.19 -1.78
C ARG A 49 -11.45 3.83 -2.57
N GLU A 50 -11.34 3.58 -3.87
CA GLU A 50 -12.50 3.33 -4.75
C GLU A 50 -13.26 2.07 -4.34
N SER A 51 -12.55 1.07 -3.84
CA SER A 51 -13.13 -0.19 -3.37
C SER A 51 -13.45 -0.20 -1.87
N ALA A 52 -13.06 0.84 -1.13
CA ALA A 52 -13.09 0.85 0.33
C ALA A 52 -14.50 0.90 0.92
N LEU A 53 -14.66 0.36 2.13
CA LEU A 53 -15.88 0.46 2.90
C LEU A 53 -16.16 1.91 3.33
N LYS A 54 -17.40 2.36 3.13
CA LYS A 54 -17.90 3.65 3.64
C LYS A 54 -18.05 3.67 5.16
N THR A 55 -18.16 2.52 5.80
CA THR A 55 -18.35 2.35 7.24
C THR A 55 -17.29 1.41 7.82
N LYS A 56 -17.19 1.35 9.16
CA LYS A 56 -16.32 0.38 9.83
C LYS A 56 -16.76 -1.06 9.50
N PRO A 57 -15.83 -2.01 9.28
CA PRO A 57 -16.18 -3.41 9.21
C PRO A 57 -16.75 -3.91 10.56
N LYS A 58 -17.63 -4.90 10.52
CA LYS A 58 -18.22 -5.50 11.73
C LYS A 58 -17.10 -6.12 12.57
N GLY A 59 -17.13 -5.87 13.89
CA GLY A 59 -16.17 -6.42 14.86
C GLY A 59 -14.99 -5.50 15.19
N TYR A 60 -14.85 -4.36 14.50
CA TYR A 60 -13.79 -3.38 14.76
C TYR A 60 -14.39 -2.08 15.26
N GLU A 61 -13.67 -1.36 16.12
CA GLU A 61 -14.07 -0.03 16.59
C GLU A 61 -13.62 1.08 15.63
N ALA A 62 -14.35 2.20 15.67
CA ALA A 62 -14.11 3.32 14.76
C ALA A 62 -12.79 4.04 15.06
N ASP A 63 -12.31 3.94 16.29
CA ASP A 63 -11.04 4.47 16.81
C ASP A 63 -9.89 3.46 16.75
N ASN A 64 -10.11 2.26 16.17
CA ASN A 64 -9.04 1.29 15.97
C ASN A 64 -7.90 1.96 15.15
N PRO A 65 -6.63 1.85 15.59
CA PRO A 65 -5.50 2.54 14.94
C PRO A 65 -5.30 2.11 13.48
N ASN A 66 -5.74 0.92 13.11
CA ASN A 66 -5.61 0.33 11.78
C ASN A 66 -6.89 0.48 10.93
N ILE A 67 -7.88 1.26 11.39
CA ILE A 67 -9.20 1.35 10.75
C ILE A 67 -9.16 1.74 9.27
N LEU A 68 -8.16 2.54 8.87
CA LEU A 68 -7.98 2.93 7.47
C LEU A 68 -7.63 1.73 6.57
N LEU A 69 -6.79 0.81 7.05
CA LEU A 69 -6.43 -0.43 6.35
C LEU A 69 -7.59 -1.44 6.40
N LEU A 70 -8.22 -1.60 7.56
CA LEU A 70 -9.33 -2.56 7.76
C LEU A 70 -10.54 -2.27 6.85
N ARG A 71 -10.75 -1.00 6.50
CA ARG A 71 -11.82 -0.58 5.59
C ARG A 71 -11.55 -0.93 4.13
N LEU A 72 -10.31 -1.22 3.74
CA LEU A 72 -9.98 -1.56 2.36
C LEU A 72 -10.60 -2.89 1.95
N ARG A 73 -10.83 -3.01 0.64
CA ARG A 73 -11.21 -4.26 -0.03
C ARG A 73 -10.21 -4.69 -1.09
N SER A 74 -9.42 -3.74 -1.60
CA SER A 74 -8.29 -3.94 -2.49
C SER A 74 -7.02 -3.49 -1.77
N PHE A 75 -5.94 -4.24 -1.98
CA PHE A 75 -4.61 -3.98 -1.43
C PHE A 75 -3.61 -3.96 -2.59
N THR A 76 -3.69 -2.92 -3.41
CA THR A 76 -2.89 -2.80 -4.63
C THR A 76 -1.98 -1.58 -4.55
N VAL A 77 -0.84 -1.65 -5.25
CA VAL A 77 0.01 -0.51 -5.56
C VAL A 77 0.30 -0.50 -7.06
N GLY A 78 0.43 0.69 -7.61
CA GLY A 78 0.79 0.86 -9.00
C GLY A 78 0.95 2.32 -9.33
N ARG A 79 1.68 2.61 -10.41
CA ARG A 79 1.72 3.94 -11.01
C ARG A 79 1.66 3.81 -12.53
N PRO A 80 1.07 4.79 -13.22
CA PRO A 80 1.22 4.87 -14.67
C PRO A 80 2.70 5.04 -15.02
N ILE A 81 3.12 4.38 -16.10
CA ILE A 81 4.42 4.53 -16.73
C ILE A 81 4.19 5.27 -18.03
N ALA A 82 4.91 6.37 -18.23
CA ALA A 82 4.80 7.16 -19.46
C ALA A 82 5.57 6.49 -20.60
N ASP A 83 5.12 6.66 -21.84
CA ASP A 83 5.77 6.09 -23.03
C ASP A 83 7.26 6.49 -23.12
N ALA A 84 7.59 7.73 -22.75
CA ALA A 84 8.98 8.19 -22.72
C ALA A 84 9.86 7.43 -21.72
N GLU A 85 9.29 6.98 -20.60
CA GLU A 85 9.99 6.13 -19.62
C GLU A 85 10.12 4.70 -20.13
N MET A 86 9.13 4.20 -20.86
CA MET A 86 9.15 2.86 -21.46
C MET A 86 10.13 2.74 -22.64
N LEU A 87 10.36 3.83 -23.38
CA LEU A 87 11.28 3.88 -24.52
C LEU A 87 12.70 4.28 -24.13
N ALA A 88 12.94 4.56 -22.85
CA ALA A 88 14.27 4.94 -22.38
C ALA A 88 15.25 3.75 -22.43
N PRO A 89 16.56 4.00 -22.65
CA PRO A 89 17.55 2.92 -22.67
C PRO A 89 17.63 2.10 -21.37
N ASP A 90 17.21 2.69 -20.25
CA ASP A 90 17.18 2.10 -18.91
C ASP A 90 15.79 1.57 -18.50
N ALA A 91 14.85 1.43 -19.44
CA ALA A 91 13.48 1.04 -19.14
C ALA A 91 13.39 -0.32 -18.42
N GLN A 92 14.21 -1.29 -18.81
CA GLN A 92 14.20 -2.62 -18.21
C GLN A 92 14.65 -2.57 -16.74
N GLU A 93 15.73 -1.85 -16.44
CA GLU A 93 16.23 -1.64 -15.09
C GLU A 93 15.21 -0.92 -14.21
N ARG A 94 14.52 0.08 -14.77
CA ARG A 94 13.45 0.80 -14.07
C ARG A 94 12.27 -0.10 -13.72
N ILE A 95 11.81 -0.91 -14.68
CA ILE A 95 10.71 -1.86 -14.45
C ILE A 95 11.12 -2.88 -13.40
N ALA A 96 12.34 -3.42 -13.47
CA ALA A 96 12.86 -4.34 -12.47
C ALA A 96 12.90 -3.69 -11.07
N ALA A 97 13.32 -2.43 -10.96
CA ALA A 97 13.31 -1.69 -9.70
C ALA A 97 11.89 -1.46 -9.15
N LEU A 98 10.91 -1.18 -10.02
CA LEU A 98 9.51 -1.04 -9.63
C LEU A 98 8.94 -2.36 -9.10
N ILE A 99 9.19 -3.47 -9.82
CA ILE A 99 8.75 -4.81 -9.39
C ILE A 99 9.42 -5.17 -8.05
N GLY A 100 10.72 -4.91 -7.90
CA GLY A 100 11.44 -5.14 -6.65
C GLY A 100 10.90 -4.32 -5.48
N ALA A 101 10.36 -3.12 -5.74
CA ALA A 101 9.70 -2.32 -4.72
C ALA A 101 8.31 -2.86 -4.33
N MET A 102 7.66 -3.65 -5.20
CA MET A 102 6.36 -4.28 -4.93
C MET A 102 6.48 -5.63 -4.23
N GLU A 103 7.58 -6.35 -4.43
CA GLU A 103 7.80 -7.71 -3.92
C GLU A 103 7.49 -7.89 -2.42
N PRO A 104 7.84 -6.95 -1.52
CA PRO A 104 7.54 -7.13 -0.10
C PRO A 104 6.04 -7.19 0.23
N LEU A 105 5.15 -6.68 -0.64
CA LEU A 105 3.69 -6.76 -0.40
C LEU A 105 3.11 -8.17 -0.60
N VAL A 106 3.79 -9.04 -1.34
CA VAL A 106 3.30 -10.39 -1.66
C VAL A 106 4.07 -11.50 -0.95
N SER A 107 5.25 -11.19 -0.43
CA SER A 107 6.15 -12.16 0.22
C SER A 107 6.15 -12.08 1.76
N SER A 108 5.38 -11.17 2.35
CA SER A 108 5.32 -10.92 3.81
C SER A 108 4.39 -11.85 4.57
#